data_AF-A0A2E3CM16-F1
#
_entry.id   AF-A0A2E3CM16-F1
#
_cell.length_a   1.000
_cell.length_b   1.000
_cell.length_c   1.000
_cell.angle_alpha   90.00
_cell.angle_beta   90.00
_cell.angle_gamma   90.00
#
_symmetry.space_group_name_H-M   'P 1'
#
loop_
_entity.id
_entity.type
_entity.pdbx_description
1 polymer ?
#
loop_
_entity_poly.entity_id
_entity_poly.type
_entity_poly.pdbx_seq_one_letter_code
_entity_poly.pdbx_strand_id
1 'polypeptide(L)'
;RFAEPAARDLHKDEIISMLTEWAASFENFDGFLSALESNSPFTAAQMVSIDDLASSDWARHRELLADTNMNLKIPARNAGGVDIGTNGRVAAKGADNESVLSSVLGYSKERIASLVDSKVLLFEN
;
A
#
# COMPACT_ATOMS: atom_id res chain seq x y z
N ARG A 1 42.02 -7.50 6.91
CA ARG A 1 41.07 -7.48 8.05
C ARG A 1 39.63 -7.86 7.67
N PHE A 2 39.13 -7.57 6.46
CA PHE A 2 37.72 -7.84 6.09
C PHE A 2 37.50 -8.99 5.07
N ALA A 3 38.52 -9.81 4.81
CA ALA A 3 38.46 -10.85 3.76
C ALA A 3 37.45 -11.95 4.09
N GLU A 4 37.37 -12.37 5.36
CA GLU A 4 36.52 -13.47 5.81
C GLU A 4 35.15 -12.98 6.34
N PRO A 5 34.05 -13.71 6.10
CA PRO A 5 32.73 -13.37 6.63
C PRO A 5 32.71 -13.19 8.16
N ALA A 6 33.35 -14.08 8.91
CA ALA A 6 33.39 -13.99 10.38
C ALA A 6 34.13 -12.74 10.86
N ALA A 7 35.18 -12.32 10.15
CA ALA A 7 35.89 -11.09 10.46
C ALA A 7 35.05 -9.84 10.12
N ARG A 8 34.23 -9.88 9.06
CA ARG A 8 33.29 -8.79 8.76
C ARG A 8 32.21 -8.66 9.83
N ASP A 9 31.69 -9.77 10.34
CA ASP A 9 30.68 -9.75 11.40
C ASP A 9 31.22 -9.15 12.71
N LEU A 10 32.45 -9.53 13.10
CA LEU A 10 33.13 -8.97 14.27
C LEU A 10 33.37 -7.45 14.17
N HIS A 11 33.52 -6.93 12.95
CA HIS A 11 33.79 -5.52 12.65
C HIS A 11 32.62 -4.81 11.94
N LYS A 12 31.40 -5.33 12.06
CA LYS A 12 30.24 -4.84 11.30
C LYS A 12 29.97 -3.35 11.51
N ASP A 13 30.10 -2.85 12.74
CA ASP A 13 29.78 -1.46 13.08
C ASP A 13 30.80 -0.51 12.46
N GLU A 14 32.08 -0.92 12.39
CA GLU A 14 33.13 -0.18 11.67
C GLU A 14 32.83 -0.12 10.18
N ILE A 15 32.44 -1.26 9.58
CA ILE A 15 32.07 -1.32 8.16
C ILE A 15 30.87 -0.41 7.86
N ILE A 16 29.84 -0.43 8.72
CA ILE A 16 28.65 0.41 8.57
C ILE A 16 29.02 1.90 8.69
N SER A 17 29.88 2.28 9.65
CA SER A 17 30.35 3.66 9.79
C SER A 17 31.08 4.12 8.52
N MET A 18 32.02 3.32 8.02
CA MET A 18 32.76 3.63 6.80
C MET A 18 31.84 3.80 5.58
N LEU A 19 30.86 2.91 5.42
CA LEU A 19 29.88 2.99 4.32
C LEU A 19 28.96 4.21 4.46
N THR A 20 28.59 4.56 5.69
CA THR A 20 27.74 5.72 6.00
C THR A 20 28.46 7.02 5.73
N GLU A 21 29.71 7.15 6.17
CA GLU A 21 30.58 8.30 5.90
C GLU A 21 30.82 8.47 4.40
N TRP A 22 31.07 7.35 3.70
CA TRP A 22 31.22 7.37 2.25
C TRP A 22 29.93 7.81 1.55
N ALA A 23 28.77 7.25 1.91
CA ALA A 23 27.48 7.63 1.34
C ALA A 23 27.14 9.12 1.61
N ALA A 24 27.46 9.64 2.79
CA ALA A 24 27.24 11.03 3.16
C ALA A 24 28.13 12.04 2.39
N SER A 25 29.18 11.57 1.73
CA SER A 25 30.06 12.42 0.92
C SER A 25 29.48 12.78 -0.46
N PHE A 26 28.40 12.12 -0.88
CA PHE A 26 27.73 12.39 -2.15
C PHE A 26 26.65 13.46 -1.97
N GLU A 27 26.50 14.32 -2.98
CA GLU A 27 25.48 15.38 -2.99
C GLU A 27 24.05 14.82 -3.02
N ASN A 28 23.85 13.68 -3.68
CA ASN A 28 22.55 13.04 -3.85
C ASN A 28 22.67 11.51 -4.02
N PHE A 29 21.52 10.84 -3.95
CA PHE A 29 21.43 9.38 -4.02
C PHE A 29 21.87 8.82 -5.38
N ASP A 30 21.57 9.48 -6.49
CA ASP A 30 21.94 9.00 -7.83
C ASP A 30 23.46 8.95 -8.02
N GLY A 31 24.18 9.95 -7.51
CA GLY A 31 25.64 9.97 -7.50
C GLY A 31 26.23 8.83 -6.67
N PHE A 32 25.66 8.57 -5.50
CA PHE A 32 26.04 7.45 -4.65
C PHE A 32 25.77 6.09 -5.34
N LEU A 33 24.57 5.89 -5.89
CA LEU A 33 24.17 4.63 -6.53
C LEU A 33 25.06 4.32 -7.74
N SER A 34 25.31 5.33 -8.58
CA SER A 34 26.21 5.19 -9.73
C SER A 34 27.63 4.80 -9.32
N ALA A 35 28.17 5.41 -8.25
CA ALA A 35 29.49 5.06 -7.72
C ALA A 35 29.55 3.64 -7.13
N LEU A 36 28.48 3.22 -6.44
CA LEU A 36 28.34 1.87 -5.87
C LEU A 36 28.31 0.80 -6.97
N GLU A 37 27.46 0.98 -7.98
CA GLU A 37 27.26 0.01 -9.05
C GLU A 37 28.45 -0.05 -10.02
N SER A 38 29.17 1.06 -10.20
CA SER A 38 30.37 1.09 -11.05
C SER A 38 31.54 0.29 -10.48
N ASN A 39 31.58 0.10 -9.16
CA ASN A 39 32.72 -0.49 -8.47
C ASN A 39 32.38 -1.77 -7.68
N SER A 40 31.12 -2.18 -7.70
CA SER A 40 30.67 -3.34 -6.92
C SER A 40 29.42 -3.97 -7.52
N PRO A 41 29.15 -5.26 -7.25
CA PRO A 41 27.90 -5.91 -7.63
C PRO A 41 26.72 -5.53 -6.72
N PHE A 42 26.90 -4.57 -5.80
CA PHE A 42 25.86 -4.16 -4.88
C PHE A 42 25.00 -3.08 -5.52
N THR A 43 23.72 -3.11 -5.19
CA THR A 43 22.76 -2.04 -5.50
C THR A 43 22.19 -1.50 -4.19
N ALA A 44 21.65 -0.29 -4.24
CA ALA A 44 20.98 0.34 -3.12
C ALA A 44 19.61 0.85 -3.55
N ALA A 45 18.69 0.96 -2.60
CA ALA A 45 17.41 1.61 -2.79
C ALA A 45 17.31 2.79 -1.82
N GLN A 46 16.77 3.90 -2.29
CA GLN A 46 16.48 5.03 -1.44
C GLN A 46 15.23 4.75 -0.60
N MET A 47 15.32 4.99 0.70
CA MET A 47 14.14 5.00 1.55
C MET A 47 13.35 6.27 1.26
N VAL A 48 12.12 6.12 0.81
CA VAL A 48 11.20 7.22 0.50
C VAL A 48 10.00 7.16 1.43
N SER A 49 9.41 8.31 1.75
CA SER A 49 8.17 8.32 2.51
C SER A 49 7.03 7.73 1.67
N ILE A 50 5.97 7.28 2.34
CA ILE A 50 4.77 6.78 1.64
C ILE A 50 4.16 7.90 0.77
N ASP A 51 4.23 9.14 1.24
CA ASP A 51 3.70 10.31 0.51
C ASP A 51 4.49 10.60 -0.77
N ASP A 52 5.83 10.57 -0.69
CA ASP A 52 6.71 10.72 -1.85
C ASP A 52 6.52 9.56 -2.85
N LEU A 53 6.41 8.34 -2.34
CA LEU A 53 6.14 7.17 -3.19
C LEU A 53 4.78 7.31 -3.91
N ALA A 54 3.74 7.70 -3.18
CA ALA A 54 2.38 7.87 -3.70
C ALA A 54 2.27 8.97 -4.77
N SER A 55 3.11 9.99 -4.68
CA SER A 55 3.16 11.11 -5.63
C SER A 55 4.12 10.91 -6.80
N SER A 56 5.00 9.91 -6.73
CA SER A 56 6.02 9.62 -7.74
C SER A 56 5.45 9.27 -9.13
N ASP A 57 6.17 9.66 -10.18
CA ASP A 57 5.85 9.25 -11.56
C ASP A 57 5.89 7.73 -11.74
N TRP A 58 6.75 7.04 -10.98
CA TRP A 58 6.85 5.59 -10.97
C TRP A 58 5.55 4.92 -10.48
N ALA A 59 4.96 5.43 -9.40
CA ALA A 59 3.69 4.94 -8.88
C ALA A 59 2.53 5.24 -9.82
N ARG A 60 2.53 6.43 -10.46
CA ARG A 60 1.55 6.81 -11.47
C ARG A 60 1.62 5.90 -12.70
N HIS A 61 2.83 5.70 -13.24
CA HIS A 61 3.06 4.85 -14.41
C HIS A 61 2.66 3.39 -14.18
N ARG A 62 2.82 2.88 -12.96
CA ARG A 62 2.44 1.51 -12.58
C ARG A 62 1.02 1.38 -12.06
N GLU A 63 0.26 2.48 -12.02
CA GLU A 63 -1.11 2.50 -11.48
C GLU A 63 -1.17 1.86 -10.08
N LEU A 64 -0.19 2.17 -9.21
CA LEU A 64 -0.10 1.52 -7.90
C LEU A 64 -1.15 2.00 -6.91
N LEU A 65 -1.74 3.16 -7.18
CA LEU A 65 -2.82 3.72 -6.41
C LEU A 65 -4.00 3.93 -7.34
N ALA A 66 -5.18 3.57 -6.86
CA ALA A 66 -6.44 3.88 -7.51
C ALA A 66 -7.17 4.94 -6.70
N ASP A 67 -7.72 5.92 -7.42
CA ASP A 67 -8.68 6.84 -6.84
C ASP A 67 -9.98 6.08 -6.54
N THR A 68 -10.62 6.48 -5.45
CA THR A 68 -11.96 6.02 -5.07
C THR A 68 -12.93 7.18 -5.17
N ASN A 69 -14.22 6.87 -5.22
CA ASN A 69 -15.29 7.87 -5.18
C ASN A 69 -15.31 8.70 -3.86
N MET A 70 -14.42 8.40 -2.91
CA MET A 70 -14.28 9.10 -1.62
C MET A 70 -13.07 10.04 -1.53
N ASN A 71 -12.42 10.37 -2.66
CA ASN A 71 -11.14 11.11 -2.67
C ASN A 71 -10.04 10.42 -1.82
N LEU A 72 -10.17 9.12 -1.58
CA LEU A 72 -9.15 8.31 -0.93
C LEU A 72 -8.38 7.54 -1.99
N LYS A 73 -7.06 7.61 -1.94
CA LYS A 73 -6.17 6.77 -2.75
C LYS A 73 -5.90 5.48 -2.01
N ILE A 74 -6.14 4.34 -2.65
CA ILE A 74 -5.87 3.02 -2.09
C ILE A 74 -4.88 2.25 -2.95
N PRO A 75 -4.04 1.37 -2.37
CA PRO A 75 -3.21 0.46 -3.13
C PRO A 75 -4.04 -0.33 -4.13
N ALA A 76 -3.70 -0.20 -5.41
CA ALA A 76 -4.34 -0.91 -6.50
C ALA A 76 -3.58 -2.20 -6.77
N ARG A 77 -4.31 -3.30 -6.89
CA ARG A 77 -3.77 -4.54 -7.45
C ARG A 77 -3.99 -4.48 -8.94
N ASN A 78 -2.91 -4.46 -9.72
CA ASN A 78 -3.02 -4.66 -11.17
C ASN A 78 -3.52 -6.09 -11.42
N ALA A 79 -4.79 -6.19 -11.80
CA ALA A 79 -5.47 -7.45 -12.07
C ALA A 79 -5.97 -7.43 -13.51
N GLY A 80 -5.02 -7.29 -14.45
CA GLY A 80 -5.32 -7.30 -15.88
C GLY A 80 -6.22 -8.48 -16.25
N GLY A 81 -7.35 -8.19 -16.89
CA GLY A 81 -8.31 -9.20 -17.36
C GLY A 81 -9.39 -9.63 -16.36
N VAL A 82 -9.43 -9.07 -15.15
CA VAL A 82 -10.55 -9.26 -14.20
C VAL A 82 -11.17 -7.92 -13.83
N ASP A 83 -12.49 -7.86 -13.77
CA ASP A 83 -13.25 -6.66 -13.37
C ASP A 83 -13.22 -6.50 -11.84
N ILE A 84 -12.03 -6.22 -11.30
CA ILE A 84 -11.82 -5.86 -9.90
C ILE A 84 -11.60 -4.35 -9.87
N GLY A 85 -12.69 -3.60 -9.71
CA GLY A 85 -12.66 -2.14 -9.67
C GLY A 85 -12.69 -1.58 -8.24
N THR A 86 -12.23 -0.32 -8.11
CA THR A 86 -12.39 0.50 -6.90
C THR A 86 -13.67 1.34 -6.91
N ASN A 87 -14.53 1.12 -7.91
CA ASN A 87 -15.77 1.87 -8.17
C ASN A 87 -16.96 1.43 -7.29
N GLY A 88 -16.72 0.69 -6.22
CA GLY A 88 -17.75 0.37 -5.25
C GLY A 88 -18.40 1.64 -4.68
N ARG A 89 -19.70 1.58 -4.38
CA ARG A 89 -20.37 2.68 -3.66
C ARG A 89 -20.03 2.60 -2.18
N VAL A 90 -19.98 3.76 -1.53
CA VAL A 90 -20.01 3.82 -0.07
C VAL A 90 -21.33 3.25 0.41
N ALA A 91 -21.26 2.29 1.33
CA ALA A 91 -22.43 1.78 2.02
C ALA A 91 -22.27 2.11 3.51
N ALA A 92 -23.18 2.95 4.02
CA ALA A 92 -23.34 3.09 5.47
C ALA A 92 -23.74 1.74 6.07
N LYS A 93 -23.58 1.60 7.39
CA LYS A 93 -23.96 0.38 8.10
C LYS A 93 -25.45 0.09 7.88
N GLY A 94 -25.73 -1.05 7.25
CA GLY A 94 -27.08 -1.50 6.94
C GLY A 94 -27.68 -0.95 5.65
N ALA A 95 -26.95 -0.14 4.87
CA ALA A 95 -27.48 0.49 3.65
C ALA A 95 -27.95 -0.50 2.55
N ASP A 96 -27.51 -1.75 2.60
CA ASP A 96 -27.90 -2.82 1.67
C ASP A 96 -28.88 -3.83 2.27
N ASN A 97 -29.27 -3.69 3.54
CA ASN A 97 -30.06 -4.70 4.26
C ASN A 97 -31.38 -5.00 3.55
N GLU A 98 -32.16 -3.98 3.17
CA GLU A 98 -33.44 -4.20 2.49
C GLU A 98 -33.24 -4.91 1.14
N SER A 99 -32.28 -4.44 0.34
CA SER A 99 -31.96 -5.00 -0.97
C SER A 99 -31.56 -6.48 -0.86
N VAL A 100 -30.65 -6.82 0.06
CA VAL A 100 -30.16 -8.19 0.25
C VAL A 100 -31.25 -9.09 0.82
N LEU A 101 -31.98 -8.66 1.85
CA LEU A 101 -33.03 -9.46 2.47
C LEU A 101 -34.17 -9.75 1.50
N SER A 102 -34.53 -8.77 0.67
CA SER A 102 -35.54 -8.96 -0.38
C SER A 102 -35.03 -9.86 -1.51
N SER A 103 -33.85 -9.55 -2.08
CA SER A 103 -33.39 -10.21 -3.32
C SER A 103 -32.76 -11.59 -3.11
N VAL A 104 -32.04 -11.79 -1.99
CA VAL A 104 -31.31 -13.03 -1.71
C VAL A 104 -32.14 -13.96 -0.83
N LEU A 105 -32.82 -13.43 0.19
CA LEU A 105 -33.58 -14.24 1.16
C LEU A 105 -35.09 -14.25 0.89
N GLY A 106 -35.58 -13.45 -0.06
CA GLY A 106 -37.00 -13.41 -0.42
C GLY A 106 -37.91 -12.86 0.67
N TYR A 107 -37.39 -12.02 1.58
CA TYR A 107 -38.19 -11.47 2.67
C TYR A 107 -39.17 -10.42 2.14
N SER A 108 -40.41 -10.48 2.63
CA SER A 108 -41.39 -9.43 2.35
C SER A 108 -41.06 -8.15 3.09
N LYS A 109 -41.60 -7.02 2.61
CA LYS A 109 -41.41 -5.71 3.26
C LYS A 109 -41.89 -5.69 4.70
N GLU A 110 -42.97 -6.40 5.00
CA GLU A 110 -43.56 -6.49 6.33
C GLU A 110 -42.62 -7.23 7.29
N ARG A 111 -41.97 -8.28 6.81
CA ARG A 111 -40.96 -9.03 7.58
C ARG A 111 -39.70 -8.20 7.81
N ILE A 112 -39.26 -7.44 6.82
CA ILE A 112 -38.10 -6.55 6.99
C ILE A 112 -38.44 -5.46 8.02
N ALA A 113 -39.63 -4.85 7.93
CA ALA A 113 -40.08 -3.84 8.87
C ALA A 113 -40.15 -4.37 10.32
N SER A 114 -40.61 -5.61 10.52
CA SER A 114 -40.64 -6.20 11.88
C SER A 114 -39.25 -6.44 12.46
N LEU A 115 -38.25 -6.73 11.63
CA LEU A 115 -36.85 -6.85 12.06
C LEU A 115 -36.25 -5.51 12.45
N VAL A 116 -36.68 -4.41 11.81
CA VAL A 116 -36.28 -3.05 12.18
C VAL A 116 -36.92 -2.66 13.51
N ASP A 117 -38.22 -2.91 13.66
CA ASP A 117 -38.98 -2.58 14.88
C ASP A 117 -38.45 -3.34 16.11
N SER A 118 -38.11 -4.62 15.92
CA SER A 118 -37.48 -5.45 16.96
C SER A 118 -35.99 -5.14 17.19
N LYS A 119 -35.43 -4.13 16.52
CA LYS A 119 -34.01 -3.70 16.60
C LYS A 119 -33.00 -4.78 16.24
N VAL A 120 -33.41 -5.76 15.44
CA VAL A 120 -32.51 -6.77 14.85
C VAL A 120 -31.74 -6.15 13.69
N LEU A 121 -32.40 -5.33 12.87
CA LEU A 121 -31.77 -4.51 11.84
C LEU A 121 -31.57 -3.09 12.35
N LEU A 122 -30.38 -2.54 12.10
CA LEU A 122 -30.02 -1.17 12.43
C LEU A 122 -29.60 -0.44 11.15
N PHE A 123 -30.12 0.77 10.97
CA PHE A 123 -29.67 1.70 9.94
C PHE A 123 -29.02 2.88 10.66
N GLU A 124 -27.75 3.14 10.34
CA GLU A 124 -27.09 4.38 10.73
C GLU A 124 -27.03 5.26 9.49
N ASN A 125 -27.59 6.47 9.58
CA ASN A 125 -27.45 7.51 8.58
C ASN A 125 -26.07 8.15 8.66
#